data_AF-A0A3C8CBK5-F1
#
_entry.id   AF-A0A3C8CBK5-F1
#
_cell.length_a   1.000
_cell.length_b   1.000
_cell.length_c   1.000
_cell.angle_alpha   90.00
_cell.angle_beta   90.00
_cell.angle_gamma   90.00
#
_symmetry.space_group_name_H-M   'P 1'
#
loop_
_entity.id
_entity.type
_entity.pdbx_description
1 polymer ?
#
loop_
_entity_poly.entity_id
_entity_poly.type
_entity_poly.pdbx_seq_one_letter_code
_entity_poly.pdbx_strand_id
1 'polypeptide(L)'
;MTRLSFMKTWNSCRNGKILKVKKKTINLLPLLFLIVLIIAASPSMGQDQKNSIKWDELRSGEKQILAPLQEKWDKLSPEKQNRLNNGAMKWNAMSPEQQKTSKQKLQTWKQKTPDEKFKIRNQFERFHNLPETEKQSLRNAYEDFKSLSPEKQKSLLTQHSKTAG
;
A
#
# COMPACT_ATOMS: atom_id res chain seq x y z
N MET A 1 -13.48 26.47 10.92
CA MET A 1 -13.94 25.14 10.44
C MET A 1 -13.75 24.14 11.56
N THR A 2 -14.83 23.52 12.01
CA THR A 2 -14.92 22.86 13.32
C THR A 2 -14.29 21.46 13.32
N ARG A 3 -13.68 21.11 14.47
CA ARG A 3 -13.06 19.83 14.88
C ARG A 3 -13.81 18.52 14.54
N LEU A 4 -15.01 18.58 13.94
CA LEU A 4 -15.82 17.44 13.50
C LEU A 4 -15.56 17.01 12.05
N SER A 5 -14.87 17.79 11.22
CA SER A 5 -14.70 17.47 9.78
C SER A 5 -13.73 16.30 9.52
N PHE A 6 -12.65 16.20 10.31
CA PHE A 6 -11.63 15.14 10.22
C PHE A 6 -12.23 13.73 10.22
N MET A 7 -13.23 13.52 11.07
CA MET A 7 -13.67 12.18 11.47
C MET A 7 -14.85 11.68 10.64
N LYS A 8 -15.68 12.56 10.09
CA LYS A 8 -16.78 12.16 9.19
C LYS A 8 -16.24 11.60 7.87
N THR A 9 -15.15 12.18 7.35
CA THR A 9 -14.47 11.73 6.13
C THR A 9 -13.60 10.48 6.37
N TRP A 10 -12.90 10.40 7.50
CA TRP A 10 -12.15 9.19 7.89
C TRP A 10 -13.05 7.96 8.12
N ASN A 11 -14.20 8.14 8.79
CA ASN A 11 -15.15 7.07 9.04
C ASN A 11 -15.92 6.67 7.76
N SER A 12 -16.13 7.64 6.85
CA SER A 12 -16.64 7.34 5.51
C SER A 12 -15.74 6.31 4.83
N CYS A 13 -14.42 6.50 4.77
CA CYS A 13 -13.45 5.53 4.22
C CYS A 13 -13.38 4.17 4.96
N ARG A 14 -13.75 4.10 6.24
CA ARG A 14 -13.70 2.89 7.07
C ARG A 14 -14.96 2.00 7.00
N ASN A 15 -16.15 2.57 6.84
CA ASN A 15 -17.43 1.87 7.09
C ASN A 15 -18.23 1.42 5.83
N GLY A 16 -17.57 1.20 4.69
CA GLY A 16 -18.21 0.59 3.52
C GLY A 16 -18.45 -0.92 3.72
N LYS A 17 -19.71 -1.34 3.71
CA LYS A 17 -20.21 -2.71 4.00
C LYS A 17 -19.32 -3.84 3.42
N ILE A 18 -19.04 -4.82 4.27
CA ILE A 18 -18.25 -6.03 3.97
C ILE A 18 -19.05 -6.94 3.04
N LEU A 19 -18.61 -7.11 1.80
CA LEU A 19 -19.05 -8.23 0.97
C LEU A 19 -18.34 -9.50 1.47
N LYS A 20 -19.11 -10.43 2.05
CA LYS A 20 -18.65 -11.78 2.44
C LYS A 20 -18.21 -12.53 1.19
N VAL A 21 -16.93 -12.85 1.05
CA VAL A 21 -16.43 -13.76 0.02
C VAL A 21 -15.96 -15.06 0.69
N LYS A 22 -16.33 -16.20 0.09
CA LYS A 22 -16.04 -17.55 0.62
C LYS A 22 -14.54 -17.79 0.76
N LYS A 23 -14.15 -18.32 1.93
CA LYS A 23 -12.78 -18.72 2.27
C LYS A 23 -12.30 -19.86 1.37
N LYS A 24 -11.13 -19.67 0.75
CA LYS A 24 -10.34 -20.77 0.18
C LYS A 24 -8.92 -20.64 0.77
N THR A 25 -8.52 -21.62 1.55
CA THR A 25 -7.19 -21.70 2.18
C THR A 25 -6.13 -21.92 1.10
N ILE A 26 -5.21 -20.96 0.92
CA ILE A 26 -4.11 -21.05 -0.05
C ILE A 26 -2.80 -20.65 0.65
N ASN A 27 -1.77 -21.49 0.47
CA ASN A 27 -0.49 -21.52 1.18
C ASN A 27 0.37 -20.24 1.03
N LEU A 28 1.09 -19.92 2.11
CA LEU A 28 1.72 -18.66 2.51
C LEU A 28 3.14 -18.40 1.94
N LEU A 29 3.32 -18.41 0.61
CA LEU A 29 4.63 -18.06 -0.01
C LEU A 29 4.72 -16.81 -0.93
N PRO A 30 3.69 -16.00 -1.20
CA PRO A 30 3.89 -14.79 -2.01
C PRO A 30 3.46 -13.53 -1.27
N LEU A 31 4.38 -12.93 -0.49
CA LEU A 31 4.17 -11.59 0.03
C LEU A 31 5.26 -10.58 -0.33
N LEU A 32 5.67 -10.71 -1.59
CA LEU A 32 6.24 -9.63 -2.41
C LEU A 32 5.18 -9.12 -3.42
N PHE A 33 3.96 -9.65 -3.37
CA PHE A 33 2.92 -9.49 -4.40
C PHE A 33 1.80 -8.51 -4.04
N LEU A 34 1.81 -7.86 -2.87
CA LEU A 34 0.65 -7.07 -2.43
C LEU A 34 0.68 -5.59 -2.80
N ILE A 35 1.80 -5.10 -3.34
CA ILE A 35 1.76 -3.87 -4.14
C ILE A 35 1.29 -4.23 -5.57
N VAL A 36 1.48 -5.47 -6.04
CA VAL A 36 1.26 -5.90 -7.44
C VAL A 36 -0.20 -5.93 -7.91
N LEU A 37 -1.21 -5.97 -7.04
CA LEU A 37 -2.55 -6.41 -7.47
C LEU A 37 -3.60 -5.31 -7.81
N ILE A 38 -3.30 -4.01 -7.94
CA ILE A 38 -4.35 -2.98 -8.21
C ILE A 38 -4.93 -2.98 -9.63
N ILE A 39 -4.23 -3.45 -10.67
CA ILE A 39 -4.80 -3.49 -12.02
C ILE A 39 -4.33 -4.76 -12.72
N ALA A 40 -5.08 -5.86 -12.60
CA ALA A 40 -4.81 -7.09 -13.35
C ALA A 40 -6.11 -7.86 -13.57
N ALA A 41 -7.02 -7.28 -14.34
CA ALA A 41 -8.17 -7.98 -14.87
C ALA A 41 -8.52 -7.46 -16.28
N SER A 42 -7.54 -7.54 -17.20
CA SER A 42 -7.79 -7.57 -18.64
C SER A 42 -6.73 -8.46 -19.28
N PRO A 43 -7.10 -9.63 -19.84
CA PRO A 43 -6.19 -10.44 -20.64
C PRO A 43 -6.09 -9.78 -22.02
N SER A 44 -5.21 -8.79 -22.15
CA SER A 44 -4.70 -8.40 -23.46
C SER A 44 -3.38 -9.14 -23.65
N MET A 45 -3.42 -10.29 -24.31
CA MET A 45 -2.23 -10.89 -24.91
C MET A 45 -1.91 -10.07 -26.16
N GLY A 46 -1.37 -8.87 -25.95
CA GLY A 46 -0.98 -7.93 -26.99
C GLY A 46 0.41 -7.40 -26.69
N GLN A 47 1.33 -7.74 -27.59
CA GLN A 47 2.65 -7.15 -27.83
C GLN A 47 2.95 -5.84 -27.07
N ASP A 48 3.64 -5.92 -25.95
CA ASP A 48 4.23 -4.76 -25.24
C ASP A 48 5.72 -5.01 -24.89
N GLN A 49 6.47 -5.65 -25.79
CA GLN A 49 7.94 -5.78 -25.63
C GLN A 49 8.69 -4.44 -25.68
N LYS A 50 8.02 -3.35 -26.07
CA LYS A 50 8.64 -2.04 -26.26
C LYS A 50 9.13 -1.37 -24.96
N ASN A 51 8.71 -1.87 -23.78
CA ASN A 51 9.06 -1.31 -22.48
C ASN A 51 9.63 -2.35 -21.48
N SER A 52 10.10 -3.52 -21.94
CA SER A 52 10.74 -4.50 -21.05
C SER A 52 12.16 -4.07 -20.70
N ILE A 53 12.51 -4.08 -19.41
CA ILE A 53 13.87 -3.77 -18.94
C ILE A 53 14.66 -5.07 -18.93
N LYS A 54 15.79 -5.13 -19.63
CA LYS A 54 16.69 -6.29 -19.56
C LYS A 54 17.41 -6.32 -18.22
N TRP A 55 17.70 -7.52 -17.72
CA TRP A 55 18.43 -7.67 -16.46
C TRP A 55 19.75 -6.87 -16.48
N ASP A 56 20.45 -6.87 -17.61
CA ASP A 56 21.73 -6.18 -17.75
C ASP A 56 21.65 -4.66 -17.72
N GLU A 57 20.50 -4.08 -18.08
CA GLU A 57 20.24 -2.64 -18.06
C GLU A 57 20.00 -2.08 -16.66
N LEU A 58 19.74 -2.95 -15.66
CA LEU A 58 19.62 -2.57 -14.26
C LEU A 58 20.96 -2.06 -13.71
N ARG A 59 20.92 -1.01 -12.88
CA ARG A 59 22.12 -0.52 -12.19
C ARG A 59 22.58 -1.54 -11.14
N SER A 60 23.86 -1.48 -10.78
CA SER A 60 24.46 -2.41 -9.80
C SER A 60 23.69 -2.46 -8.48
N GLY A 61 23.26 -1.32 -7.95
CA GLY A 61 22.44 -1.25 -6.73
C GLY A 61 21.04 -1.88 -6.88
N GLU A 62 20.42 -1.78 -8.06
CA GLU A 62 19.11 -2.41 -8.32
C GLU A 62 19.25 -3.93 -8.46
N LYS A 63 20.30 -4.39 -9.17
CA LYS A 63 20.65 -5.81 -9.33
C LYS A 63 20.85 -6.48 -7.98
N GLN A 64 21.52 -5.83 -7.03
CA GLN A 64 21.71 -6.40 -5.68
C GLN A 64 20.39 -6.63 -4.94
N ILE A 65 19.45 -5.69 -5.02
CA ILE A 65 18.14 -5.81 -4.37
C ILE A 65 17.28 -6.86 -5.06
N LEU A 66 17.35 -6.91 -6.39
CA LEU A 66 16.52 -7.77 -7.23
C LEU A 66 17.17 -9.13 -7.51
N ALA A 67 18.37 -9.40 -6.98
CA ALA A 67 19.13 -10.63 -7.21
C ALA A 67 18.29 -11.92 -7.05
N PRO A 68 17.40 -12.04 -6.03
CA PRO A 68 16.55 -13.23 -5.89
C PRO A 68 15.55 -13.46 -7.05
N LEU A 69 15.36 -12.47 -7.92
CA LEU A 69 14.45 -12.51 -9.07
C LEU A 69 15.18 -12.66 -10.41
N GLN A 70 16.51 -12.70 -10.43
CA GLN A 70 17.32 -12.75 -11.66
C GLN A 70 16.85 -13.83 -12.63
N GLU A 71 16.77 -15.09 -12.18
CA GLU A 71 16.37 -16.24 -13.00
C GLU A 71 14.97 -16.14 -13.62
N LYS A 72 14.09 -15.34 -12.99
CA LYS A 72 12.70 -15.19 -13.40
C LYS A 72 12.44 -13.84 -14.05
N TRP A 73 13.45 -12.96 -14.14
CA TRP A 73 13.29 -11.57 -14.53
C TRP A 73 12.68 -11.43 -15.92
N ASP A 74 13.20 -12.18 -16.89
CA ASP A 74 12.72 -12.15 -18.28
C ASP A 74 11.33 -12.79 -18.46
N LYS A 75 10.86 -13.55 -17.46
CA LYS A 75 9.50 -14.12 -17.43
C LYS A 75 8.47 -13.14 -16.84
N LEU A 76 8.90 -12.02 -16.27
CA LEU A 76 8.02 -11.00 -15.74
C LEU A 76 7.47 -10.14 -16.88
N SER A 77 6.23 -9.67 -16.73
CA SER A 77 5.70 -8.67 -17.67
C SER A 77 6.52 -7.38 -17.58
N PRO A 78 6.63 -6.61 -18.68
CA PRO A 78 7.30 -5.31 -18.70
C PRO A 78 6.82 -4.39 -17.56
N GLU A 79 5.52 -4.34 -17.30
CA GLU A 79 4.97 -3.56 -16.19
C GLU A 79 5.54 -4.01 -14.83
N LYS A 80 5.64 -5.31 -14.58
CA LYS A 80 6.23 -5.85 -13.35
C LYS A 80 7.72 -5.50 -13.24
N GLN A 81 8.47 -5.65 -14.33
CA GLN A 81 9.89 -5.29 -14.37
C GLN A 81 10.08 -3.81 -14.00
N ASN A 82 9.33 -2.91 -14.65
CA ASN A 82 9.35 -1.47 -14.36
C ASN A 82 9.02 -1.16 -12.90
N ARG A 83 7.99 -1.81 -12.34
CA ARG A 83 7.57 -1.59 -10.96
C ARG A 83 8.59 -2.08 -9.95
N LEU A 84 9.21 -3.22 -10.20
CA LEU A 84 10.29 -3.75 -9.37
C LEU A 84 11.53 -2.88 -9.43
N ASN A 85 11.92 -2.43 -10.63
CA ASN A 85 13.04 -1.51 -10.81
C ASN A 85 12.80 -0.19 -10.07
N ASN A 86 11.63 0.44 -10.26
CA ASN A 86 11.25 1.66 -9.54
C ASN A 86 11.26 1.47 -8.00
N GLY A 87 10.87 0.29 -7.53
CA GLY A 87 10.96 -0.07 -6.12
C GLY A 87 12.41 -0.15 -5.62
N ALA A 88 13.30 -0.78 -6.40
CA ALA A 88 14.72 -0.89 -6.10
C ALA A 88 15.44 0.47 -6.13
N MET A 89 15.14 1.32 -7.12
CA MET A 89 15.61 2.71 -7.18
C MET A 89 15.23 3.50 -5.91
N LYS A 90 13.96 3.43 -5.50
CA LYS A 90 13.48 4.10 -4.28
C LYS A 90 14.15 3.56 -3.03
N TRP A 91 14.35 2.24 -2.96
CA TRP A 91 15.04 1.61 -1.84
C TRP A 91 16.49 2.10 -1.73
N ASN A 92 17.21 2.18 -2.85
CA ASN A 92 18.59 2.70 -2.88
C ASN A 92 18.68 4.18 -2.49
N ALA A 93 17.64 4.97 -2.80
CA ALA A 93 17.57 6.38 -2.42
C ALA A 93 17.20 6.60 -0.94
N MET A 94 16.78 5.57 -0.19
CA MET A 94 16.41 5.70 1.22
C MET A 94 17.63 5.68 2.14
N SER A 95 17.59 6.49 3.20
CA SER A 95 18.56 6.40 4.30
C SER A 95 18.46 5.04 5.04
N PRO A 96 19.49 4.62 5.78
CA PRO A 96 19.44 3.38 6.57
C PRO A 96 18.23 3.31 7.53
N GLU A 97 17.84 4.43 8.14
CA GLU A 97 16.70 4.53 9.06
C GLU A 97 15.36 4.38 8.32
N GLN A 98 15.26 4.97 7.13
CA GLN A 98 14.09 4.83 6.26
C GLN A 98 13.95 3.39 5.74
N GLN A 99 15.07 2.75 5.39
CA GLN A 99 15.10 1.34 5.02
C GLN A 99 14.66 0.45 6.19
N LYS A 100 15.16 0.69 7.41
CA LYS A 100 14.76 -0.04 8.62
C LYS A 100 13.25 0.07 8.87
N THR A 101 12.72 1.30 8.82
CA THR A 101 11.29 1.56 9.00
C THR A 101 10.44 0.86 7.93
N SER A 102 10.90 0.87 6.67
CA SER A 102 10.23 0.22 5.55
C SER A 102 10.23 -1.31 5.70
N LYS A 103 11.34 -1.90 6.13
CA LYS A 103 11.44 -3.33 6.48
C LYS A 103 10.45 -3.72 7.58
N GLN A 104 10.36 -2.92 8.64
CA GLN A 104 9.41 -3.16 9.74
C GLN A 104 7.96 -3.12 9.26
N LYS A 105 7.59 -2.08 8.49
CA LYS A 105 6.25 -1.97 7.88
C LYS A 105 5.92 -3.17 7.00
N LEU A 106 6.89 -3.65 6.22
CA LEU A 106 6.72 -4.84 5.38
C LEU A 106 6.53 -6.11 6.22
N GLN A 107 7.26 -6.26 7.34
CA GLN A 107 7.08 -7.38 8.26
C GLN A 107 5.70 -7.37 8.91
N THR A 108 5.23 -6.21 9.37
CA THR A 108 3.85 -6.06 9.89
C THR A 108 2.84 -6.38 8.81
N TRP A 109 3.04 -5.90 7.58
CA TRP A 109 2.19 -6.26 6.44
C TRP A 109 2.20 -7.77 6.18
N LYS A 110 3.34 -8.44 6.40
CA LYS A 110 3.49 -9.89 6.25
C LYS A 110 2.59 -10.70 7.14
N GLN A 111 2.48 -10.26 8.38
CA GLN A 111 1.72 -10.94 9.43
C GLN A 111 0.20 -10.69 9.31
N LYS A 112 -0.24 -9.71 8.51
CA LYS A 112 -1.68 -9.45 8.32
C LYS A 112 -2.40 -10.61 7.62
N THR A 113 -3.59 -10.91 8.08
CA THR A 113 -4.50 -11.87 7.47
C THR A 113 -4.99 -11.39 6.09
N PRO A 114 -5.45 -12.29 5.20
CA PRO A 114 -6.04 -11.90 3.92
C PRO A 114 -7.18 -10.89 4.05
N ASP A 115 -8.04 -11.05 5.07
CA ASP A 115 -9.17 -10.16 5.32
C ASP A 115 -8.71 -8.75 5.71
N GLU A 116 -7.68 -8.64 6.57
CA GLU A 116 -7.09 -7.33 6.92
C GLU A 116 -6.42 -6.67 5.72
N LYS A 117 -5.70 -7.45 4.91
CA LYS A 117 -5.06 -6.96 3.68
C LYS A 117 -6.12 -6.42 2.71
N PHE A 118 -7.22 -7.14 2.54
CA PHE A 118 -8.36 -6.71 1.73
C PHE A 118 -8.99 -5.41 2.26
N LYS A 119 -9.24 -5.33 3.57
CA LYS A 119 -9.77 -4.11 4.20
C LYS A 119 -8.87 -2.90 3.97
N ILE A 120 -7.55 -3.05 4.14
CA ILE A 120 -6.60 -1.95 3.95
C ILE A 120 -6.57 -1.51 2.50
N ARG A 121 -6.56 -2.47 1.58
CA ARG A 121 -6.59 -2.20 0.15
C ARG A 121 -7.86 -1.44 -0.27
N ASN A 122 -9.03 -1.87 0.20
CA ASN A 122 -10.28 -1.16 -0.08
C ASN A 122 -10.25 0.29 0.47
N GLN A 123 -9.73 0.48 1.69
CA GLN A 123 -9.55 1.83 2.24
C GLN A 123 -8.62 2.69 1.38
N PHE A 124 -7.54 2.09 0.88
CA PHE A 124 -6.59 2.77 -0.01
C PHE A 124 -7.24 3.18 -1.33
N GLU A 125 -7.94 2.28 -2.02
CA GLU A 125 -8.66 2.59 -3.27
C GLU A 125 -9.64 3.75 -3.09
N ARG A 126 -10.41 3.70 -2.00
CA ARG A 126 -11.38 4.75 -1.69
C ARG A 126 -10.70 6.10 -1.50
N PHE A 127 -9.61 6.13 -0.74
CA PHE A 127 -8.81 7.35 -0.57
C PHE A 127 -8.20 7.84 -1.88
N HIS A 128 -7.68 6.92 -2.70
CA HIS A 128 -7.07 7.26 -3.99
C HIS A 128 -8.07 7.88 -4.96
N ASN A 129 -9.32 7.44 -4.93
CA ASN A 129 -10.41 7.92 -5.77
C ASN A 129 -11.06 9.21 -5.27
N LEU A 130 -10.66 9.76 -4.11
CA LEU A 130 -11.17 11.05 -3.64
C LEU A 130 -10.65 12.21 -4.50
N PRO A 131 -11.44 13.30 -4.66
CA PRO A 131 -10.94 14.56 -5.21
C PRO A 131 -9.72 15.07 -4.42
N GLU A 132 -8.79 15.77 -5.07
CA GLU A 132 -7.59 16.28 -4.40
C GLU A 132 -7.90 17.25 -3.25
N THR A 133 -8.99 18.01 -3.34
CA THR A 133 -9.49 18.88 -2.27
C THR A 133 -9.86 18.09 -1.02
N GLU A 134 -10.53 16.95 -1.19
CA GLU A 134 -10.90 16.05 -0.10
C GLU A 134 -9.67 15.33 0.47
N LYS A 135 -8.75 14.88 -0.38
CA LYS A 135 -7.48 14.31 0.07
C LYS A 135 -6.68 15.31 0.89
N GLN A 136 -6.65 16.58 0.48
CA GLN A 136 -5.95 17.63 1.23
C GLN A 136 -6.62 17.91 2.58
N SER A 137 -7.95 17.94 2.62
CA SER A 137 -8.69 18.08 3.88
C SER A 137 -8.35 16.95 4.85
N LEU A 138 -8.29 15.70 4.36
CA LEU A 138 -7.89 14.54 5.16
C LEU A 138 -6.44 14.63 5.66
N ARG A 139 -5.51 15.08 4.82
CA ARG A 139 -4.10 15.28 5.20
C ARG A 139 -3.97 16.33 6.31
N ASN A 140 -4.58 17.50 6.13
CA ASN A 140 -4.54 18.58 7.12
C ASN A 140 -5.08 18.12 8.46
N ALA A 141 -6.23 17.46 8.41
CA ALA A 141 -6.90 17.01 9.61
C ALA A 141 -6.16 15.88 10.35
N TYR A 142 -5.39 15.05 9.61
CA TYR A 142 -4.46 14.09 10.21
C TYR A 142 -3.26 14.79 10.89
N GLU A 143 -2.69 15.81 10.27
CA GLU A 143 -1.62 16.60 10.89
C GLU A 143 -2.11 17.33 12.14
N ASP A 144 -3.32 17.90 12.11
CA ASP A 144 -3.96 18.50 13.28
C ASP A 144 -4.08 17.48 14.41
N PHE A 145 -4.56 16.27 14.13
CA PHE A 145 -4.65 15.19 15.12
C PHE A 145 -3.28 14.81 15.68
N LYS A 146 -2.28 14.69 14.82
CA LYS A 146 -0.90 14.35 15.21
C LYS A 146 -0.26 15.42 16.08
N SER A 147 -0.67 16.69 15.92
CA SER A 147 -0.23 17.82 16.75
C SER A 147 -0.84 17.83 18.16
N LEU A 148 -1.92 17.08 18.40
CA LEU A 148 -2.55 17.00 19.73
C LEU A 148 -1.69 16.24 20.74
N SER A 149 -1.87 16.56 22.03
CA SER A 149 -1.22 15.80 23.10
C SER A 149 -1.66 14.32 23.10
N PRO A 150 -0.82 13.37 23.55
CA PRO A 150 -1.16 11.95 23.56
C PRO A 150 -2.47 11.64 24.30
N GLU A 151 -2.75 12.36 25.38
CA GLU A 151 -4.00 12.23 26.14
C GLU A 151 -5.23 12.64 25.31
N LYS A 152 -5.13 13.75 24.56
CA LYS A 152 -6.20 14.22 23.67
C LYS A 152 -6.37 13.29 22.47
N GLN A 153 -5.28 12.73 21.94
CA GLN A 153 -5.37 11.71 20.90
C GLN A 153 -6.12 10.47 21.42
N LYS A 154 -5.78 9.99 22.62
CA LYS A 154 -6.42 8.83 23.23
C LYS A 154 -7.90 9.07 23.50
N SER A 155 -8.28 10.23 24.05
CA SER A 155 -9.69 10.56 24.31
C SER A 155 -10.52 10.63 23.03
N LEU A 156 -9.97 11.18 21.95
CA LEU A 156 -10.61 11.21 20.65
C LEU A 156 -10.81 9.80 20.06
N LEU A 157 -9.82 8.92 20.22
CA LEU A 157 -9.94 7.52 19.75
C LEU A 157 -10.95 6.72 20.57
N THR A 158 -10.97 6.87 21.90
CA THR A 158 -11.90 6.14 22.79
C THR A 158 -13.33 6.65 22.67
N GLN A 159 -13.55 7.96 22.49
CA GLN A 159 -14.87 8.51 22.25
C GLN A 159 -15.48 7.93 20.96
N HIS A 160 -14.68 7.83 19.89
CA HIS A 160 -15.16 7.30 18.62
C HIS A 160 -15.40 5.79 18.62
N SER A 161 -14.62 4.99 19.36
CA SER A 161 -14.88 3.55 19.46
C SER A 161 -16.21 3.26 20.15
N LYS A 162 -16.66 4.13 21.07
CA LYS A 162 -17.95 4.01 21.77
C LYS A 162 -19.16 4.37 20.90
N THR A 163 -19.00 5.24 19.90
CA THR A 163 -20.09 5.68 19.01
C THR A 163 -20.25 4.82 17.76
N ALA A 164 -19.26 3.97 17.45
CA ALA A 164 -19.24 3.12 16.25
C ALA A 164 -19.60 1.63 16.51
N GLY A 165 -19.90 1.27 17.76
CA GLY A 165 -20.46 -0.03 18.15
C GLY A 165 -21.94 0.12 18.47
#